data_AF-A0A290S2X3-F1
#
_entry.id   AF-A0A290S2X3-F1
#
_cell.length_a   1.000
_cell.length_b   1.000
_cell.length_c   1.000
_cell.angle_alpha   90.00
_cell.angle_beta   90.00
_cell.angle_gamma   90.00
#
_symmetry.space_group_name_H-M   'P 1'
#
loop_
_entity.id
_entity.type
_entity.pdbx_description
1 polymer ?
#
loop_
_entity_poly.entity_id
_entity_poly.type
_entity_poly.pdbx_seq_one_letter_code
_entity_poly.pdbx_strand_id
1 'polypeptide(L)'
;MKMNKKQQGQGMTEYIIIVALIAVSAIGVYSFFGKTIRNQVSAIASEVSGQDSAAKIQAAKKSADDAATNADKDYNLGNFDEGGNKAASGSSGGS
;
A
#
# COMPACT_ATOMS: atom_id res chain seq x y z
N MET A 1 -19.65 58.26 25.72
CA MET A 1 -20.23 57.81 24.43
C MET A 1 -19.11 57.22 23.60
N LYS A 2 -19.08 55.90 23.34
CA LYS A 2 -18.12 55.30 22.42
C LYS A 2 -18.88 54.34 21.51
N MET A 3 -19.27 54.86 20.36
CA MET A 3 -19.95 54.12 19.30
C MET A 3 -18.92 53.27 18.58
N ASN A 4 -18.96 51.95 18.79
CA ASN A 4 -18.20 51.00 18.01
C ASN A 4 -18.78 50.97 16.60
N LYS A 5 -18.08 51.59 15.66
CA LYS A 5 -18.42 51.57 14.23
C LYS A 5 -18.29 50.12 13.75
N LYS A 6 -19.42 49.45 13.50
CA LYS A 6 -19.45 48.19 12.75
C LYS A 6 -18.83 48.45 11.38
N GLN A 7 -17.71 47.80 11.09
CA GLN A 7 -16.98 47.98 9.85
C GLN A 7 -17.81 47.40 8.69
N GLN A 8 -18.49 48.27 7.95
CA GLN A 8 -19.09 47.92 6.67
C GLN A 8 -17.97 47.83 5.62
N GLY A 9 -17.47 46.62 5.41
CA GLY A 9 -16.34 46.33 4.53
C GLY A 9 -15.45 45.17 4.99
N GLN A 10 -15.53 44.82 6.28
CA GLN A 10 -14.73 43.76 6.90
C GLN A 10 -15.16 42.33 6.48
N GLY A 11 -16.32 42.17 5.86
CA GLY A 11 -16.82 40.87 5.43
C GLY A 11 -16.31 40.43 4.05
N MET A 12 -16.60 41.21 3.01
CA MET A 12 -16.54 40.68 1.63
C MET A 12 -15.12 40.38 1.15
N THR A 13 -14.16 41.28 1.39
CA THR A 13 -12.78 41.08 0.94
C THR A 13 -12.07 39.99 1.75
N GLU A 14 -12.36 39.88 3.05
CA GLU A 14 -11.81 38.83 3.92
C GLU A 14 -12.33 37.45 3.51
N TYR A 15 -13.63 37.33 3.22
CA TYR A 15 -14.19 36.10 2.68
C TYR A 15 -13.59 35.72 1.32
N ILE A 16 -13.40 36.68 0.41
CA ILE A 16 -12.78 36.40 -0.89
C ILE A 16 -11.35 35.88 -0.73
N ILE A 17 -10.57 36.47 0.17
CA ILE A 17 -9.19 36.03 0.44
C ILE A 17 -9.19 34.61 1.04
N ILE A 18 -10.02 34.34 2.04
CA ILE A 18 -10.12 33.01 2.67
C ILE A 18 -10.55 31.95 1.65
N VAL A 19 -11.55 32.25 0.81
CA VAL A 19 -12.02 31.33 -0.24
C VAL A 19 -10.92 31.05 -1.26
N ALA A 20 -10.17 32.08 -1.68
CA ALA A 20 -9.05 31.90 -2.60
C ALA A 20 -7.96 30.97 -2.01
N LEU A 21 -7.64 31.12 -0.72
CA LEU A 21 -6.68 30.25 -0.03
C LEU A 21 -7.16 28.80 0.07
N ILE A 22 -8.45 28.59 0.37
CA ILE A 22 -9.05 27.24 0.41
C ILE A 22 -9.01 26.60 -0.98
N ALA A 23 -9.35 27.35 -2.04
CA ALA A 23 -9.35 26.82 -3.40
C ALA A 23 -7.95 26.37 -3.86
N VAL A 24 -6.92 27.19 -3.60
CA VAL A 24 -5.53 26.84 -3.93
C VAL A 24 -5.08 25.60 -3.13
N SER A 25 -5.40 25.56 -1.82
CA SER A 25 -5.10 24.41 -0.97
C SER A 25 -5.79 23.14 -1.46
N ALA A 26 -7.06 23.23 -1.86
CA ALA A 26 -7.84 22.12 -2.37
C ALA A 26 -7.23 21.54 -3.66
N ILE A 27 -6.80 22.39 -4.60
CA ILE A 27 -6.12 21.92 -5.83
C ILE A 27 -4.86 21.12 -5.49
N GLY A 28 -4.05 21.61 -4.54
CA GLY A 28 -2.84 20.93 -4.07
C GLY A 28 -3.14 19.58 -3.42
N VAL A 29 -4.10 19.55 -2.48
CA VAL A 29 -4.51 18.33 -1.78
C VAL A 29 -5.12 17.33 -2.76
N TYR A 30 -6.05 17.73 -3.62
CA TYR A 30 -6.65 16.83 -4.61
C TYR A 30 -5.63 16.27 -5.61
N SER A 31 -4.64 17.06 -6.02
CA SER A 31 -3.55 16.58 -6.89
C SER A 31 -2.64 15.58 -6.18
N PHE A 32 -2.28 15.85 -4.92
CA PHE A 32 -1.39 14.99 -4.15
C PHE A 32 -2.10 13.72 -3.64
N PHE A 33 -3.21 13.88 -2.92
CA PHE A 33 -4.02 12.75 -2.44
C PHE A 33 -4.67 11.97 -3.58
N GLY A 34 -5.05 12.61 -4.69
CA GLY A 34 -5.62 11.92 -5.84
C GLY A 34 -4.66 10.92 -6.47
N LYS A 35 -3.36 11.25 -6.53
CA LYS A 35 -2.32 10.31 -6.97
C LYS A 35 -2.16 9.15 -5.98
N THR A 36 -2.10 9.42 -4.68
CA THR A 36 -1.98 8.38 -3.65
C THR A 36 -3.17 7.43 -3.63
N ILE A 37 -4.39 7.97 -3.66
CA ILE A 37 -5.64 7.20 -3.71
C ILE A 37 -5.67 6.38 -5.00
N ARG A 38 -5.36 6.98 -6.15
CA ARG A 38 -5.30 6.25 -7.43
C ARG A 38 -4.28 5.11 -7.40
N ASN A 39 -3.11 5.31 -6.81
CA ASN A 39 -2.09 4.28 -6.71
C ASN A 39 -2.55 3.13 -5.80
N GLN A 40 -3.16 3.43 -4.66
CA GLN A 40 -3.72 2.40 -3.76
C GLN A 40 -4.89 1.66 -4.42
N VAL A 41 -5.81 2.38 -5.07
CA VAL A 41 -6.91 1.78 -5.82
C VAL A 41 -6.40 0.96 -7.00
N SER A 42 -5.32 1.38 -7.66
CA SER A 42 -4.68 0.58 -8.72
C SER A 42 -4.07 -0.70 -8.17
N ALA A 43 -3.41 -0.66 -7.01
CA ALA A 43 -2.89 -1.85 -6.36
C ALA A 43 -4.02 -2.82 -5.96
N ILE A 44 -5.10 -2.29 -5.36
CA ILE A 44 -6.29 -3.08 -5.04
C ILE A 44 -6.96 -3.61 -6.30
N ALA A 45 -7.06 -2.82 -7.37
CA ALA A 45 -7.63 -3.26 -8.64
C ALA A 45 -6.76 -4.33 -9.33
N SER A 46 -5.44 -4.24 -9.23
CA SER A 46 -4.50 -5.27 -9.69
C SER A 46 -4.61 -6.57 -8.88
N GLU A 47 -4.89 -6.46 -7.58
CA GLU A 47 -5.10 -7.60 -6.68
C GLU A 47 -6.49 -8.25 -6.91
N VAL A 48 -7.54 -7.44 -7.07
CA VAL A 48 -8.92 -7.85 -7.37
C VAL A 48 -9.05 -8.39 -8.80
N SER A 49 -8.33 -7.83 -9.78
CA SER A 49 -8.27 -8.37 -11.14
C SER A 49 -7.44 -9.65 -11.24
N GLY A 50 -6.81 -10.07 -10.14
CA GLY A 50 -6.13 -11.35 -10.02
C GLY A 50 -4.74 -11.39 -10.67
N GLN A 51 -4.23 -10.28 -11.22
CA GLN A 51 -2.91 -10.27 -11.87
C GLN A 51 -1.77 -10.49 -10.88
N ASP A 52 -1.76 -9.76 -9.76
CA ASP A 52 -0.71 -9.91 -8.73
C ASP A 52 -0.98 -11.15 -7.85
N SER A 53 -2.26 -11.44 -7.62
CA SER A 53 -2.72 -12.64 -6.94
C SER A 53 -2.29 -13.91 -7.69
N ALA A 54 -2.26 -13.95 -9.02
CA ALA A 54 -1.81 -15.16 -9.75
C ALA A 54 -0.34 -15.50 -9.49
N ALA A 55 0.55 -14.50 -9.44
CA ALA A 55 1.96 -14.70 -9.11
C ALA A 55 2.16 -15.12 -7.64
N LYS A 56 1.45 -14.46 -6.72
CA LYS A 56 1.46 -14.79 -5.28
C LYS A 56 0.86 -16.17 -5.00
N ILE A 57 -0.23 -16.53 -5.67
CA ILE A 57 -0.88 -17.84 -5.58
C ILE A 57 0.04 -18.92 -6.16
N GLN A 58 0.75 -18.67 -7.27
CA GLN A 58 1.74 -19.62 -7.80
C GLN A 58 2.91 -19.83 -6.84
N ALA A 59 3.44 -18.76 -6.25
CA ALA A 59 4.48 -18.87 -5.24
C ALA A 59 3.99 -19.61 -3.98
N ALA A 60 2.75 -19.34 -3.54
CA ALA A 60 2.13 -20.03 -2.41
C ALA A 60 1.89 -21.52 -2.71
N LYS A 61 1.41 -21.86 -3.91
CA LYS A 61 1.26 -23.25 -4.37
C LYS A 61 2.60 -23.96 -4.40
N LYS A 62 3.63 -23.35 -5.00
CA LYS A 62 4.97 -23.92 -5.04
C LYS A 62 5.51 -24.17 -3.63
N SER A 63 5.33 -23.22 -2.71
CA SER A 63 5.76 -23.40 -1.31
C SER A 63 4.97 -24.50 -0.59
N ALA A 64 3.68 -24.65 -0.90
CA ALA A 64 2.86 -25.72 -0.36
C ALA A 64 3.28 -27.10 -0.92
N ASP A 65 3.58 -27.18 -2.21
CA ASP A 65 4.06 -28.40 -2.87
C ASP A 65 5.46 -28.80 -2.35
N ASP A 66 6.36 -27.83 -2.18
CA ASP A 66 7.68 -28.03 -1.58
C ASP A 66 7.54 -28.51 -0.12
N ALA A 67 6.60 -27.94 0.65
CA ALA A 67 6.33 -28.35 2.02
C ALA A 67 5.71 -29.75 2.10
N ALA A 68 4.76 -30.09 1.23
CA ALA A 68 4.18 -31.43 1.14
C ALA A 68 5.25 -32.48 0.77
N THR A 69 6.08 -32.17 -0.23
CA THR A 69 7.21 -33.03 -0.62
C THR A 69 8.19 -33.25 0.53
N ASN A 70 8.46 -32.21 1.31
CA ASN A 70 9.32 -32.33 2.48
C ASN A 70 8.64 -33.11 3.62
N ALA A 71 7.32 -32.96 3.81
CA ALA A 71 6.57 -33.70 4.82
C ALA A 71 6.48 -35.20 4.51
N ASP A 72 6.42 -35.57 3.23
CA ASP A 72 6.44 -36.96 2.77
C ASP A 72 7.84 -37.61 2.89
N LYS A 73 8.88 -36.83 3.24
CA LYS A 73 10.19 -37.39 3.58
C LYS A 73 10.26 -37.76 5.06
N ASP A 74 10.40 -39.05 5.34
CA ASP A 74 10.67 -39.55 6.70
C ASP A 74 12.06 -39.11 7.18
N TYR A 75 12.14 -37.93 7.81
CA TYR A 75 13.35 -37.47 8.46
C TYR A 75 13.58 -38.25 9.76
N ASN A 76 14.49 -39.22 9.71
CA ASN A 76 15.02 -39.91 10.89
C ASN A 76 16.29 -39.19 11.40
N LEU A 77 16.70 -39.44 12.65
CA LEU A 77 17.93 -38.94 13.26
C LEU A 77 19.20 -39.12 12.39
N GLY A 78 19.23 -40.07 11.46
CA GLY A 78 20.30 -40.29 10.48
C GLY A 78 20.31 -39.35 9.28
N ASN A 79 19.19 -38.67 8.98
CA ASN A 79 19.03 -37.75 7.83
C ASN A 79 18.66 -36.32 8.28
N PHE A 80 18.91 -35.99 9.55
CA PHE A 80 18.56 -34.69 10.15
C PHE A 80 19.21 -33.50 9.41
N ASP A 81 20.42 -33.67 8.88
CA ASP A 81 21.12 -32.65 8.09
C ASP A 81 20.43 -32.30 6.75
N GLU A 82 19.66 -33.23 6.15
CA GLU A 82 19.02 -33.01 4.85
C GLU A 82 17.80 -32.09 4.94
N GLY A 83 17.04 -32.17 6.05
CA GLY A 83 15.84 -31.35 6.27
C GLY A 83 16.16 -29.89 6.59
N GLY A 84 17.25 -29.63 7.31
CA GLY A 84 17.69 -28.27 7.66
C GLY A 84 18.32 -27.49 6.50
N ASN A 85 19.04 -28.18 5.62
CA ASN A 85 19.83 -27.55 4.56
C ASN A 85 18.99 -26.99 3.39
N LYS A 86 17.78 -27.52 3.14
CA LYS A 86 16.91 -27.05 2.04
C LYS A 86 16.08 -25.80 2.38
N ALA A 87 15.84 -25.50 3.66
CA ALA A 87 15.17 -24.27 4.06
C ALA A 87 16.04 -23.02 3.80
N ALA A 88 17.37 -23.17 3.78
CA ALA A 88 18.32 -22.10 3.53
C ALA A 88 18.62 -21.86 2.02
N SER A 89 18.36 -22.84 1.14
CA SER A 89 18.67 -22.72 -0.30
C SER A 89 17.63 -21.92 -1.11
N GLY A 90 16.56 -21.43 -0.49
CA GLY A 90 15.52 -20.63 -1.15
C GLY A 90 15.85 -19.15 -1.37
N SER A 91 16.98 -18.64 -0.85
CA SER A 91 17.31 -17.20 -0.90
C SER A 91 18.40 -16.82 -1.91
N SER A 92 18.97 -17.75 -2.68
CA SER A 92 19.99 -17.44 -3.71
C SER A 92 19.44 -17.64 -5.11
N GLY A 93 18.69 -16.65 -5.60
CA GLY A 93 18.17 -16.61 -6.97
C GLY A 93 18.02 -15.17 -7.46
N GLY A 94 19.01 -14.33 -7.17
CA GLY A 94 19.17 -13.02 -7.79
C GLY A 94 20.16 -13.10 -8.94
N SER A 95 19.64 -13.03 -10.18
CA SER A 95 20.27 -12.49 -11.39
C SER A 95 19.17 -12.28 -12.43
#